data_AF-A0A350PHE8-F1
#
_entry.id   AF-A0A350PHE8-F1
#
_cell.length_a   1.000
_cell.length_b   1.000
_cell.length_c   1.000
_cell.angle_alpha   90.00
_cell.angle_beta   90.00
_cell.angle_gamma   90.00
#
_symmetry.space_group_name_H-M   'P 1'
#
loop_
_entity.id
_entity.type
_entity.pdbx_description
1 polymer ?
#
loop_
_entity_poly.entity_id
_entity_poly.type
_entity_poly.pdbx_seq_one_letter_code
_entity_poly.pdbx_strand_id
1 'polypeptide(L)'
;MFKNYIKIAFRNLFKNKVYSFINIFGLAVGIAVCALIALYVQNEWSYDEFHENSENIYRVWAEETLQDGRVILNTSTPFIVVETIKNNIPEVENITYLNRFSNVAGVPQNDQKISENVSIIHDDFFDIFDFKFVEGSRESVFNSPSSIVISESAAKRHFGEATALNQVLSLKIGEEFRDFTVDGVLEDAPANSSIRYELLIPEQYFEPIMGERSMRNWFNIFGPSYVTLKDGTDPEELTDKFADMMRAALGE
;
A
#
# COMPACT_ATOMS: atom_id res chain seq x y z
N MET A 1 -36.82 -44.73 13.81
CA MET A 1 -36.66 -45.16 12.40
C MET A 1 -35.44 -44.52 11.73
N PHE A 2 -35.18 -43.22 11.90
CA PHE A 2 -34.00 -42.52 11.34
C PHE A 2 -32.64 -43.19 11.63
N LYS A 3 -32.45 -43.69 12.86
CA LYS A 3 -31.26 -44.47 13.25
C LYS A 3 -31.05 -45.74 12.41
N ASN A 4 -32.13 -46.41 12.00
CA ASN A 4 -32.04 -47.60 11.15
C ASN A 4 -31.68 -47.23 9.71
N TYR A 5 -32.25 -46.14 9.16
CA TYR A 5 -31.90 -45.65 7.83
C TYR A 5 -30.42 -45.23 7.73
N ILE A 6 -29.89 -44.50 8.72
CA ILE A 6 -28.47 -44.15 8.78
C ILE A 6 -27.59 -45.41 8.87
N LYS A 7 -27.95 -46.38 9.73
CA LYS A 7 -27.20 -47.64 9.87
C LYS A 7 -27.16 -48.44 8.56
N ILE A 8 -28.25 -48.47 7.81
CA ILE A 8 -28.32 -49.13 6.50
C ILE A 8 -27.47 -48.38 5.45
N ALA A 9 -27.52 -47.04 5.44
CA ALA A 9 -26.73 -46.21 4.54
C ALA A 9 -25.22 -46.44 4.74
N PHE A 10 -24.72 -46.40 5.97
CA PHE A 10 -23.31 -46.71 6.27
C PHE A 10 -22.93 -48.14 5.83
N ARG A 11 -23.77 -49.14 6.11
CA ARG A 11 -23.49 -50.52 5.68
C ARG A 11 -23.40 -50.64 4.16
N ASN A 12 -24.22 -49.91 3.42
CA ASN A 12 -24.15 -49.86 1.95
C ASN A 12 -22.89 -49.14 1.45
N LEU A 13 -22.47 -48.06 2.09
CA LEU A 13 -21.23 -47.34 1.76
C LEU A 13 -20.00 -48.26 1.91
N PHE A 14 -19.92 -49.02 3.00
CA PHE A 14 -18.83 -49.97 3.24
C PHE A 14 -18.89 -51.22 2.34
N LYS A 15 -20.08 -51.60 1.86
CA LYS A 15 -20.25 -52.73 0.94
C LYS A 15 -19.80 -52.36 -0.49
N ASN A 16 -20.07 -51.13 -0.93
CA ASN A 16 -19.75 -50.63 -2.28
C ASN A 16 -18.62 -49.59 -2.23
N LYS A 17 -17.44 -49.99 -1.75
CA LYS A 17 -16.34 -49.08 -1.39
C LYS A 17 -15.86 -48.18 -2.53
N VAL A 18 -15.62 -48.74 -3.72
CA VAL A 18 -15.08 -47.98 -4.87
C VAL A 18 -16.10 -46.95 -5.36
N TYR A 19 -17.36 -47.37 -5.56
CA TYR A 19 -18.44 -46.47 -6.00
C TYR A 19 -18.71 -45.37 -4.98
N SER A 20 -18.73 -45.71 -3.69
CA SER A 20 -18.92 -44.74 -2.61
C SER A 20 -17.76 -43.77 -2.52
N PHE A 21 -16.52 -44.25 -2.70
CA PHE A 21 -15.33 -43.41 -2.73
C PHE A 21 -15.38 -42.41 -3.88
N ILE A 22 -15.65 -42.84 -5.12
CA ILE A 22 -15.70 -41.93 -6.28
C ILE A 22 -16.73 -40.81 -6.06
N ASN A 23 -17.93 -41.15 -5.59
CA ASN A 23 -18.99 -40.15 -5.39
C ASN A 23 -18.69 -39.19 -4.23
N ILE A 24 -18.26 -39.72 -3.08
CA ILE A 24 -17.95 -38.89 -1.91
C ILE A 24 -16.73 -38.03 -2.19
N PHE A 25 -15.69 -38.59 -2.81
CA PHE A 25 -14.47 -37.87 -3.15
C PHE A 25 -14.75 -36.78 -4.19
N GLY A 26 -15.48 -37.10 -5.26
CA GLY A 26 -15.86 -36.11 -6.28
C GLY A 26 -16.69 -34.96 -5.69
N LEU A 27 -17.67 -35.28 -4.83
CA LEU A 27 -18.47 -34.27 -4.13
C LEU A 27 -17.62 -33.44 -3.17
N ALA A 28 -16.74 -34.07 -2.39
CA ALA A 28 -15.86 -33.39 -1.45
C ALA A 28 -14.89 -32.44 -2.17
N VAL A 29 -14.29 -32.88 -3.28
CA VAL A 29 -13.44 -32.03 -4.12
C VAL A 29 -14.25 -30.88 -4.70
N GLY A 30 -15.45 -31.13 -5.22
CA GLY A 30 -16.32 -30.07 -5.75
C GLY A 30 -16.65 -28.99 -4.71
N ILE A 31 -17.07 -29.41 -3.50
CA ILE A 31 -17.35 -28.48 -2.39
C ILE A 31 -16.08 -27.73 -1.98
N ALA A 32 -14.93 -28.42 -1.90
CA ALA A 32 -13.67 -27.78 -1.52
C ALA A 32 -13.25 -26.71 -2.54
N VAL A 33 -13.36 -26.99 -3.83
CA VAL A 33 -13.05 -26.02 -4.89
C VAL A 33 -13.99 -24.82 -4.82
N CYS A 34 -15.31 -25.03 -4.65
CA CYS A 34 -16.26 -23.93 -4.49
C CYS A 34 -15.96 -23.08 -3.25
N ALA A 35 -15.61 -23.69 -2.12
CA ALA A 35 -15.25 -22.99 -0.90
C ALA A 35 -13.96 -22.18 -1.06
N LEU A 36 -12.93 -22.73 -1.72
CA LEU A 36 -11.68 -22.01 -2.00
C LEU A 36 -11.90 -20.80 -2.90
N ILE A 37 -12.74 -20.93 -3.94
CA ILE A 37 -13.10 -19.79 -4.79
C ILE A 37 -13.85 -18.72 -3.98
N ALA A 38 -14.80 -19.11 -3.13
CA ALA A 38 -15.54 -18.17 -2.29
C ALA A 38 -14.61 -17.41 -1.32
N LEU A 39 -13.67 -18.11 -0.68
CA LEU A 39 -12.66 -17.49 0.19
C LEU A 39 -11.71 -16.57 -0.60
N TYR A 40 -11.34 -16.94 -1.82
CA TYR A 40 -10.53 -16.08 -2.69
C TYR A 40 -11.25 -14.77 -3.03
N VAL A 41 -12.51 -14.85 -3.45
CA VAL A 41 -13.32 -13.64 -3.75
C VAL A 41 -13.51 -12.79 -2.50
N GLN A 42 -13.79 -13.41 -1.36
CA GLN A 42 -13.92 -12.68 -0.09
C GLN A 42 -12.61 -11.96 0.27
N ASN A 43 -11.47 -12.62 0.09
CA ASN A 43 -10.16 -12.01 0.33
C ASN A 43 -9.91 -10.84 -0.64
N GLU A 44 -10.24 -10.99 -1.92
CA GLU A 44 -10.08 -9.93 -2.93
C GLU A 44 -10.93 -8.70 -2.61
N TRP A 45 -12.18 -8.88 -2.17
CA TRP A 45 -13.04 -7.76 -1.78
C TRP A 45 -12.60 -7.08 -0.49
N SER A 46 -11.99 -7.81 0.44
CA SER A 46 -11.52 -7.23 1.69
C SER A 46 -10.29 -6.32 1.55
N TYR A 47 -9.69 -6.19 0.37
CA TYR A 47 -8.46 -5.41 0.21
C TYR A 47 -8.70 -3.93 0.50
N ASP A 48 -7.84 -3.35 1.35
CA ASP A 48 -7.86 -1.94 1.76
C ASP A 48 -9.17 -1.41 2.41
N GLU A 49 -10.21 -2.26 2.58
CA GLU A 49 -11.47 -1.92 3.27
C GLU A 49 -11.32 -1.62 4.78
N PHE A 50 -10.12 -1.77 5.35
CA PHE A 50 -9.87 -1.50 6.77
C PHE A 50 -9.64 -0.01 7.08
N HIS A 51 -9.49 0.84 6.06
CA HIS A 51 -9.44 2.29 6.22
C HIS A 51 -10.85 2.84 6.47
N GLU A 52 -11.00 3.77 7.41
CA GLU A 52 -12.30 4.33 7.82
C GLU A 52 -13.03 5.00 6.66
N ASN A 53 -12.26 5.65 5.77
CA ASN A 53 -12.79 6.35 4.59
C ASN A 53 -12.52 5.62 3.26
N SER A 54 -12.42 4.28 3.27
CA SER A 54 -11.99 3.50 2.11
C SER A 54 -12.82 3.73 0.84
N GLU A 55 -14.11 4.04 0.98
CA GLU A 55 -15.02 4.29 -0.15
C GLU A 55 -14.66 5.56 -0.96
N ASN A 56 -14.00 6.53 -0.31
CA ASN A 56 -13.60 7.79 -0.93
C ASN A 56 -12.10 7.87 -1.27
N ILE A 57 -11.34 6.79 -1.05
CA ILE A 57 -9.90 6.73 -1.38
C ILE A 57 -9.73 6.18 -2.78
N TYR A 58 -9.08 6.97 -3.63
CA TYR A 58 -8.81 6.60 -5.03
C TYR A 58 -7.33 6.67 -5.33
N ARG A 59 -6.87 5.79 -6.22
CA ARG A 59 -5.53 5.88 -6.81
C ARG A 59 -5.61 6.67 -8.10
N VAL A 60 -4.73 7.65 -8.27
CA VAL A 60 -4.64 8.44 -9.50
C VAL A 60 -4.00 7.59 -10.60
N TRP A 61 -4.65 7.49 -11.75
CA TRP A 61 -4.12 6.77 -12.92
C TRP A 61 -3.72 7.76 -13.99
N ALA A 62 -2.63 7.47 -14.69
CA ALA A 62 -2.21 8.20 -15.87
C ALA A 62 -2.57 7.39 -17.11
N GLU A 63 -3.33 8.00 -18.01
CA GLU A 63 -3.58 7.45 -19.34
C GLU A 63 -2.56 8.05 -20.32
N GLU A 64 -1.77 7.21 -20.96
CA GLU A 64 -0.78 7.63 -21.94
C GLU A 64 -1.12 7.03 -23.31
N THR A 65 -1.20 7.87 -24.33
CA THR A 65 -1.33 7.42 -25.72
C THR A 65 0.05 7.37 -26.37
N LEU A 66 0.50 6.17 -26.71
CA LEU A 66 1.76 5.92 -27.38
C LEU A 66 1.73 6.43 -28.83
N GLN A 67 2.91 6.64 -29.43
CA GLN A 67 3.04 7.11 -30.81
C GLN A 67 2.36 6.19 -31.85
N ASP A 68 2.17 4.92 -31.54
CA ASP A 68 1.48 3.94 -32.38
C ASP A 68 -0.05 3.89 -32.16
N GLY A 69 -0.58 4.80 -31.32
CA GLY A 69 -2.00 4.92 -31.02
C GLY A 69 -2.50 3.96 -29.93
N ARG A 70 -1.62 3.15 -29.31
CA ARG A 70 -2.02 2.32 -28.16
C ARG A 70 -2.15 3.19 -26.92
N VAL A 71 -3.22 2.94 -26.15
CA VAL A 71 -3.45 3.54 -24.84
C VAL A 71 -2.90 2.61 -23.76
N ILE A 72 -2.10 3.15 -22.86
CA ILE A 72 -1.62 2.46 -21.65
C ILE A 72 -2.12 3.19 -20.41
N LEU A 73 -2.50 2.41 -19.40
CA LEU A 73 -2.88 2.92 -18.09
C LEU A 73 -1.73 2.64 -17.12
N ASN A 74 -1.20 3.70 -16.52
CA ASN A 74 -0.18 3.64 -15.50
C ASN A 74 -0.79 3.99 -14.15
N THR A 75 -0.37 3.25 -13.12
CA THR A 75 -0.79 3.47 -11.74
C THR A 75 0.22 4.29 -10.95
N SER A 76 1.36 4.60 -11.58
CA SER A 76 2.36 5.53 -11.09
C SER A 76 2.22 6.87 -11.78
N THR A 77 2.47 7.92 -11.04
CA THR A 77 2.36 9.31 -11.47
C THR A 77 3.68 10.04 -11.21
N PRO A 78 3.96 11.16 -11.88
CA PRO A 78 5.07 12.01 -11.50
C PRO A 78 4.76 12.77 -10.20
N PHE A 79 5.79 13.10 -9.43
CA PHE A 79 5.64 13.75 -8.13
C PHE A 79 4.86 15.08 -8.21
N ILE A 80 5.07 15.87 -9.27
CA ILE A 80 4.40 17.16 -9.52
C ILE A 80 2.86 17.08 -9.60
N VAL A 81 2.31 15.88 -9.80
CA VAL A 81 0.85 15.67 -9.81
C VAL A 81 0.23 16.06 -8.48
N VAL A 82 0.94 15.89 -7.36
CA VAL A 82 0.40 16.22 -6.03
C VAL A 82 0.01 17.70 -5.94
N GLU A 83 0.97 18.59 -6.20
CA GLU A 83 0.74 20.04 -6.19
C GLU A 83 -0.25 20.45 -7.29
N THR A 84 -0.17 19.81 -8.46
CA THR A 84 -1.02 20.16 -9.60
C THR A 84 -2.48 19.84 -9.34
N ILE A 85 -2.79 18.66 -8.79
CA ILE A 85 -4.16 18.28 -8.41
C ILE A 85 -4.67 19.18 -7.30
N LYS A 86 -3.88 19.38 -6.24
CA LYS A 86 -4.27 20.20 -5.08
C LYS A 86 -4.67 21.63 -5.48
N ASN A 87 -4.03 22.18 -6.52
CA ASN A 87 -4.31 23.52 -7.01
C ASN A 87 -5.48 23.62 -8.01
N ASN A 88 -5.86 22.53 -8.68
CA ASN A 88 -6.81 22.57 -9.80
C ASN A 88 -8.10 21.77 -9.57
N ILE A 89 -8.11 20.80 -8.65
CA ILE A 89 -9.23 19.90 -8.42
C ILE A 89 -9.74 20.10 -6.97
N PRO A 90 -10.63 21.08 -6.73
CA PRO A 90 -11.11 21.41 -5.39
C PRO A 90 -11.95 20.30 -4.74
N GLU A 91 -12.39 19.29 -5.49
CA GLU A 91 -13.09 18.11 -4.99
C GLU A 91 -12.17 17.13 -4.26
N VAL A 92 -10.86 17.21 -4.48
CA VAL A 92 -9.86 16.44 -3.73
C VAL A 92 -9.70 17.07 -2.34
N GLU A 93 -9.91 16.26 -1.30
CA GLU A 93 -9.78 16.65 0.10
C GLU A 93 -8.33 16.50 0.57
N ASN A 94 -7.76 15.32 0.37
CA ASN A 94 -6.38 14.98 0.74
C ASN A 94 -5.68 14.32 -0.46
N ILE A 95 -4.37 14.52 -0.57
CA ILE A 95 -3.56 13.87 -1.60
C ILE A 95 -2.19 13.46 -1.06
N THR A 96 -1.80 12.23 -1.32
CA THR A 96 -0.48 11.73 -0.98
C THR A 96 0.19 11.04 -2.16
N TYR A 97 1.50 10.92 -2.07
CA TYR A 97 2.36 10.24 -3.02
C TYR A 97 3.23 9.24 -2.26
N LEU A 98 3.42 8.06 -2.86
CA LEU A 98 4.20 6.99 -2.29
C LEU A 98 5.26 6.54 -3.30
N ASN A 99 6.53 6.64 -2.96
CA ASN A 99 7.61 6.08 -3.76
C ASN A 99 8.42 5.06 -2.96
N ARG A 100 8.32 3.80 -3.37
CA ARG A 100 8.93 2.66 -2.68
C ARG A 100 10.15 2.16 -3.43
N PHE A 101 11.26 1.99 -2.73
CA PHE A 101 12.52 1.48 -3.26
C PHE A 101 13.24 0.64 -2.21
N SER A 102 14.12 -0.25 -2.65
CA SER A 102 14.99 -1.00 -1.75
C SER A 102 16.21 -0.16 -1.37
N ASN A 103 16.57 -0.16 -0.09
CA ASN A 103 17.73 0.53 0.43
C ASN A 103 18.44 -0.30 1.52
N VAL A 104 19.66 0.08 1.87
CA VAL A 104 20.40 -0.51 2.99
C VAL A 104 20.15 0.31 4.24
N ALA A 105 19.65 -0.36 5.29
CA ALA A 105 19.43 0.20 6.62
C ALA A 105 20.28 -0.53 7.67
N GLY A 106 20.69 0.18 8.71
CA GLY A 106 21.43 -0.39 9.83
C GLY A 106 21.49 0.55 11.02
N VAL A 107 21.73 0.00 12.21
CA VAL A 107 21.91 0.82 13.42
C VAL A 107 23.37 1.30 13.45
N PRO A 108 23.68 2.59 13.67
CA PRO A 108 25.05 3.13 13.53
C PRO A 108 26.13 2.40 14.34
N GLN A 109 25.75 1.86 15.50
CA GLN A 109 26.66 1.14 16.41
C GLN A 109 26.71 -0.37 16.17
N ASN A 110 26.00 -0.86 15.16
CA ASN A 110 25.90 -2.27 14.79
C ASN A 110 26.46 -2.46 13.37
N ASP A 111 27.30 -3.49 13.18
CA ASP A 111 27.82 -3.84 11.86
C ASP A 111 26.76 -4.50 10.95
N GLN A 112 25.61 -4.88 11.50
CA GLN A 112 24.52 -5.48 10.74
C GLN A 112 23.85 -4.45 9.82
N LYS A 113 23.94 -4.71 8.52
CA LYS A 113 23.27 -3.96 7.46
C LYS A 113 22.26 -4.87 6.77
N ILE A 114 21.04 -4.39 6.64
CA ILE A 114 19.91 -5.15 6.11
C ILE A 114 19.34 -4.38 4.92
N SER A 115 18.93 -5.10 3.87
CA SER A 115 18.16 -4.50 2.79
C SER A 115 16.71 -4.36 3.25
N GLU A 116 16.21 -3.14 3.28
CA GLU A 116 14.85 -2.79 3.69
C GLU A 116 14.16 -2.03 2.56
N ASN A 117 12.84 -2.15 2.48
CA ASN A 117 12.08 -1.29 1.58
C ASN A 117 11.81 0.03 2.30
N VAL A 118 12.23 1.11 1.66
CA VAL A 118 11.99 2.47 2.10
C VAL A 118 10.92 3.06 1.20
N SER A 119 9.92 3.66 1.83
CA SER A 119 8.88 4.41 1.16
C SER A 119 9.03 5.88 1.54
N ILE A 120 9.11 6.73 0.52
CA ILE A 120 8.94 8.17 0.69
C ILE A 120 7.45 8.47 0.62
N ILE A 121 6.96 9.23 1.59
CA ILE A 121 5.55 9.62 1.69
C ILE A 121 5.39 11.14 1.77
N HIS A 122 4.30 11.63 1.17
CA HIS A 122 3.88 13.04 1.21
C HIS A 122 2.97 13.30 2.44
N ASP A 123 2.89 14.56 2.86
CA ASP A 123 2.31 15.06 4.11
C ASP A 123 0.89 14.53 4.48
N ASP A 124 0.02 14.17 3.52
CA ASP A 124 -1.33 13.68 3.82
C ASP A 124 -1.41 12.13 3.95
N PHE A 125 -0.27 11.41 3.95
CA PHE A 125 -0.27 9.93 3.92
C PHE A 125 -1.03 9.33 5.11
N PHE A 126 -0.77 9.82 6.31
CA PHE A 126 -1.46 9.30 7.49
C PHE A 126 -2.88 9.83 7.59
N ASP A 127 -3.24 10.96 6.98
CA ASP A 127 -4.62 11.44 6.96
C ASP A 127 -5.51 10.61 6.02
N ILE A 128 -4.92 10.02 4.98
CA ILE A 128 -5.61 9.14 4.03
C ILE A 128 -5.67 7.69 4.56
N PHE A 129 -4.59 7.20 5.17
CA PHE A 129 -4.48 5.78 5.55
C PHE A 129 -4.45 5.57 7.07
N ASP A 130 -5.41 4.78 7.56
CA ASP A 130 -5.57 4.44 8.98
C ASP A 130 -4.63 3.31 9.46
N PHE A 131 -3.35 3.46 9.18
CA PHE A 131 -2.34 2.58 9.77
C PHE A 131 -2.14 2.92 11.25
N LYS A 132 -2.20 1.90 12.09
CA LYS A 132 -2.19 2.06 13.55
C LYS A 132 -0.78 2.19 14.09
N PHE A 133 -0.57 3.18 14.95
CA PHE A 133 0.68 3.36 15.71
C PHE A 133 0.70 2.45 16.95
N VAL A 134 1.82 1.74 17.13
CA VAL A 134 2.18 0.98 18.34
C VAL A 134 3.00 1.87 19.29
N GLU A 135 3.92 2.66 18.73
CA GLU A 135 4.71 3.67 19.46
C GLU A 135 4.63 5.01 18.72
N GLY A 136 4.52 6.12 19.47
CA GLY A 136 4.30 7.45 18.91
C GLY A 136 2.84 7.69 18.52
N SER A 137 2.59 8.73 17.72
CA SER A 137 1.24 9.06 17.21
C SER A 137 1.31 9.83 15.89
N ARG A 138 0.20 9.87 15.16
CA ARG A 138 0.06 10.62 13.91
C ARG A 138 0.48 12.09 14.06
N GLU A 139 0.18 12.72 15.20
CA GLU A 139 0.46 14.14 15.46
C GLU A 139 1.92 14.41 15.85
N SER A 140 2.69 13.37 16.17
CA SER A 140 4.06 13.50 16.67
C SER A 140 5.15 13.07 15.68
N VAL A 141 4.77 12.51 14.54
CA VAL A 141 5.71 12.05 13.50
C VAL A 141 6.09 13.13 12.50
N PHE A 142 7.26 12.98 11.88
CA PHE A 142 7.80 13.84 10.81
C PHE A 142 7.90 15.34 11.15
N ASN A 143 8.12 15.64 12.43
CA ASN A 143 8.49 16.99 12.88
C ASN A 143 9.91 17.39 12.44
N SER A 144 10.70 16.45 11.89
CA SER A 144 12.03 16.69 11.32
C SER A 144 12.20 15.96 9.97
N PRO A 145 12.95 16.53 9.01
CA PRO A 145 13.33 15.82 7.77
C PRO A 145 14.22 14.58 8.01
N SER A 146 14.84 14.46 9.19
CA SER A 146 15.63 13.30 9.61
C SER A 146 14.84 12.36 10.52
N SER A 147 13.52 12.33 10.36
CA SER A 147 12.63 11.42 11.06
C SER A 147 12.29 10.20 10.20
N ILE A 148 12.06 9.06 10.84
CA ILE A 148 11.60 7.83 10.18
C ILE A 148 10.49 7.19 10.99
N VAL A 149 9.48 6.66 10.31
CA VAL A 149 8.46 5.79 10.92
C VAL A 149 8.71 4.37 10.40
N ILE A 150 8.65 3.37 11.27
CA ILE A 150 9.01 1.99 10.91
C ILE A 150 7.89 1.03 11.27
N SER A 151 7.81 -0.12 10.58
CA SER A 151 6.89 -1.18 10.95
C SER A 151 7.37 -1.93 12.21
N GLU A 152 6.46 -2.58 12.93
CA GLU A 152 6.77 -3.41 14.10
C GLU A 152 7.79 -4.51 13.75
N SER A 153 7.62 -5.16 12.60
CA SER A 153 8.61 -6.13 12.13
C SER A 153 9.98 -5.51 11.84
N ALA A 154 10.04 -4.30 11.29
CA ALA A 154 11.31 -3.59 11.06
C ALA A 154 11.97 -3.17 12.38
N ALA A 155 11.19 -2.64 13.33
CA ALA A 155 11.64 -2.32 14.68
C ALA A 155 12.28 -3.55 15.35
N LYS A 156 11.62 -4.70 15.28
CA LYS A 156 12.13 -5.95 15.83
C LYS A 156 13.41 -6.45 15.16
N ARG A 157 13.53 -6.31 13.83
CA ARG A 157 14.74 -6.70 13.09
C ARG A 157 15.95 -5.85 13.48
N HIS A 158 15.77 -4.55 13.71
CA HIS A 158 16.86 -3.62 13.96
C HIS A 158 17.19 -3.44 15.46
N PHE A 159 16.19 -3.44 16.32
CA PHE A 159 16.32 -3.09 17.74
C PHE A 159 15.92 -4.23 18.70
N GLY A 160 15.42 -5.36 18.18
CA GLY A 160 14.97 -6.48 19.00
C GLY A 160 13.66 -6.19 19.73
N GLU A 161 13.57 -6.55 21.00
CA GLU A 161 12.37 -6.31 21.84
C GLU A 161 12.42 -4.95 22.57
N ALA A 162 13.41 -4.11 22.27
CA ALA A 162 13.52 -2.78 22.86
C ALA A 162 12.58 -1.78 22.17
N THR A 163 12.11 -0.78 22.92
CA THR A 163 11.38 0.38 22.37
C THR A 163 12.20 1.04 21.28
N ALA A 164 11.64 1.15 20.08
CA ALA A 164 12.35 1.70 18.92
C ALA A 164 12.22 3.22 18.85
N LEU A 165 11.19 3.81 19.46
CA LEU A 165 10.98 5.25 19.52
C LEU A 165 12.22 5.99 20.04
N ASN A 166 12.60 7.07 19.36
CA ASN A 166 13.80 7.89 19.57
C ASN A 166 15.15 7.18 19.33
N GLN A 167 15.16 5.93 18.85
CA GLN A 167 16.40 5.29 18.42
C GLN A 167 16.82 5.77 17.03
N VAL A 168 18.10 5.56 16.70
CA VAL A 168 18.68 5.98 15.42
C VAL A 168 18.80 4.80 14.47
N LEU A 169 18.27 4.96 13.26
CA LEU A 169 18.48 4.07 12.13
C LEU A 169 19.17 4.84 11.00
N SER A 170 20.26 4.29 10.47
CA SER A 170 20.97 4.88 9.35
C SER A 170 20.53 4.25 8.03
N LEU A 171 20.21 5.09 7.04
CA LEU A 171 19.92 4.66 5.66
C LEU A 171 21.08 5.05 4.75
N LYS A 172 21.40 4.20 3.77
CA LYS A 172 22.37 4.55 2.72
C LYS A 172 21.74 5.52 1.73
N ILE A 173 22.26 6.74 1.62
CA ILE A 173 21.77 7.78 0.72
C ILE A 173 22.92 8.27 -0.14
N GLY A 174 22.85 7.96 -1.44
CA GLY A 174 24.00 8.09 -2.32
C GLY A 174 25.12 7.14 -1.86
N GLU A 175 26.30 7.68 -1.57
CA GLU A 175 27.45 6.90 -1.09
C GLU A 175 27.62 6.90 0.44
N GLU A 176 26.83 7.70 1.17
CA GLU A 176 26.97 7.90 2.61
C GLU A 176 25.79 7.30 3.39
N PHE A 177 26.02 6.94 4.65
CA PHE A 177 24.93 6.63 5.58
C PHE A 177 24.48 7.92 6.24
N ARG A 178 23.15 8.12 6.30
CA ARG A 178 22.53 9.24 7.02
C ARG A 178 21.62 8.72 8.10
N ASP A 179 21.69 9.37 9.25
CA ASP A 179 20.99 8.97 10.45
C ASP A 179 19.59 9.55 10.48
N PHE A 180 18.63 8.70 10.83
CA PHE A 180 17.24 9.06 11.05
C PHE A 180 16.83 8.66 12.46
N THR A 181 16.05 9.51 13.12
CA THR A 181 15.46 9.21 14.42
C THR A 181 14.10 8.59 14.22
N VAL A 182 13.84 7.47 14.89
CA VAL A 182 12.54 6.78 14.84
C VAL A 182 11.52 7.61 15.61
N ASP A 183 10.57 8.21 14.91
CA ASP A 183 9.52 9.05 15.48
C ASP A 183 8.20 8.30 15.69
N GLY A 184 8.08 7.10 15.12
CA GLY A 184 6.91 6.25 15.31
C GLY A 184 7.15 4.81 14.87
N VAL A 185 6.37 3.91 15.46
CA VAL A 185 6.29 2.51 15.07
C VAL A 185 4.86 2.18 14.71
N LEU A 186 4.63 1.66 13.53
CA LEU A 186 3.33 1.20 13.04
C LEU A 186 3.17 -0.30 13.25
N GLU A 187 1.94 -0.76 13.45
CA GLU A 187 1.59 -2.16 13.23
C GLU A 187 1.98 -2.55 11.79
N ASP A 188 2.35 -3.81 11.56
CA ASP A 188 2.59 -4.26 10.20
C ASP A 188 1.30 -4.16 9.38
N ALA A 189 1.42 -3.73 8.11
CA ALA A 189 0.28 -3.61 7.22
C ALA A 189 -0.50 -4.96 7.14
N PRO A 190 -1.83 -4.95 7.27
CA PRO A 190 -2.66 -6.16 7.24
C PRO A 190 -2.39 -7.02 5.99
N ALA A 191 -2.65 -8.33 6.07
CA ALA A 191 -2.40 -9.25 4.97
C ALA A 191 -3.18 -8.90 3.68
N ASN A 192 -4.29 -8.19 3.81
CA ASN A 192 -5.16 -7.67 2.76
C ASN A 192 -4.93 -6.15 2.51
N SER A 193 -3.72 -5.63 2.68
CA SER A 193 -3.39 -4.28 2.23
C SER A 193 -2.58 -4.29 0.93
N SER A 194 -2.93 -3.40 0.00
CA SER A 194 -2.14 -3.14 -1.21
C SER A 194 -0.87 -2.33 -0.90
N ILE A 195 -0.87 -1.57 0.19
CA ILE A 195 0.26 -0.78 0.64
C ILE A 195 1.09 -1.59 1.64
N ARG A 196 2.37 -1.77 1.32
CA ARG A 196 3.36 -2.40 2.21
C ARG A 196 4.45 -1.40 2.54
N TYR A 197 4.80 -1.35 3.81
CA TYR A 197 5.86 -0.50 4.32
C TYR A 197 6.67 -1.23 5.37
N GLU A 198 7.95 -0.89 5.38
CA GLU A 198 8.89 -1.32 6.39
C GLU A 198 9.51 -0.08 7.02
N LEU A 199 9.98 0.85 6.19
CA LEU A 199 10.52 2.14 6.59
C LEU A 199 9.83 3.26 5.81
N LEU A 200 9.30 4.27 6.51
CA LEU A 200 8.65 5.46 5.94
C LEU A 200 9.47 6.71 6.28
N ILE A 201 9.90 7.44 5.26
CA ILE A 201 10.57 8.73 5.42
C ILE A 201 9.75 9.82 4.76
N PRO A 202 9.82 11.07 5.25
CA PRO A 202 9.02 12.13 4.69
C PRO A 202 9.72 12.71 3.45
N GLU A 203 8.93 13.26 2.53
CA GLU A 203 9.41 13.77 1.26
C GLU A 203 10.40 14.93 1.34
N GLN A 204 10.46 15.67 2.45
CA GLN A 204 11.43 16.75 2.62
C GLN A 204 12.88 16.24 2.55
N TYR A 205 13.09 14.94 2.72
CA TYR A 205 14.38 14.30 2.50
C TYR A 205 14.71 14.05 1.01
N PHE A 206 13.69 13.93 0.17
CA PHE A 206 13.82 13.60 -1.25
C PHE A 206 14.20 14.81 -2.11
N GLU A 207 13.70 16.00 -1.77
CA GLU A 207 13.95 17.22 -2.56
C GLU A 207 15.43 17.57 -2.73
N PRO A 208 16.25 17.57 -1.67
CA PRO A 208 17.69 17.83 -1.81
C PRO A 208 18.44 16.78 -2.64
N ILE A 209 17.90 15.57 -2.81
CA ILE A 209 18.55 14.45 -3.51
C ILE A 209 18.21 14.48 -5.00
N MET A 210 16.93 14.62 -5.34
CA MET A 210 16.47 14.63 -6.73
C MET A 210 16.65 15.99 -7.40
N GLY A 211 16.59 17.07 -6.62
CA GLY A 211 16.59 18.45 -7.07
C GLY A 211 15.24 18.90 -7.64
N GLU A 212 14.95 20.19 -7.49
CA GLU A 212 13.67 20.82 -7.87
C GLU A 212 13.23 20.47 -9.29
N ARG A 213 14.15 20.56 -10.26
CA ARG A 213 13.86 20.27 -11.68
C ARG A 213 13.33 18.85 -11.88
N SER A 214 13.87 17.87 -11.17
CA SER A 214 13.46 16.47 -11.30
C SER A 214 12.10 16.24 -10.65
N MET A 215 11.80 16.91 -9.54
CA MET A 215 10.51 16.80 -8.86
C MET A 215 9.38 17.43 -9.66
N ARG A 216 9.66 18.53 -10.36
CA ARG A 216 8.69 19.25 -11.19
C ARG A 216 8.55 18.69 -12.62
N ASN A 217 9.25 17.59 -12.93
CA ASN A 217 9.23 17.00 -14.26
C ASN A 217 8.07 16.00 -14.41
N TRP A 218 7.15 16.28 -15.32
CA TRP A 218 6.03 15.41 -15.68
C TRP A 218 6.44 14.01 -16.19
N PHE A 219 7.67 13.85 -16.67
CA PHE A 219 8.16 12.57 -17.19
C PHE A 219 8.92 11.73 -16.14
N ASN A 220 9.04 12.23 -14.91
CA ASN A 220 9.69 11.51 -13.82
C ASN A 220 8.65 10.76 -12.97
N ILE A 221 8.27 9.57 -13.45
CA ILE A 221 7.25 8.71 -12.86
C ILE A 221 7.93 7.67 -11.95
N PHE A 222 7.70 7.72 -10.63
CA PHE A 222 8.33 6.77 -9.69
C PHE A 222 7.33 5.96 -8.85
N GLY A 223 6.16 6.49 -8.54
CA GLY A 223 5.22 5.81 -7.66
C GLY A 223 3.78 6.32 -7.75
N PRO A 224 2.84 5.63 -7.10
CA PRO A 224 1.44 6.00 -7.11
C PRO A 224 1.15 7.26 -6.29
N SER A 225 0.17 8.03 -6.76
CA SER A 225 -0.55 9.02 -5.94
C SER A 225 -1.90 8.48 -5.53
N TYR A 226 -2.34 8.85 -4.34
CA TYR A 226 -3.67 8.55 -3.82
C TYR A 226 -4.36 9.84 -3.40
N VAL A 227 -5.66 9.89 -3.59
CA VAL A 227 -6.52 11.02 -3.22
C VAL A 227 -7.68 10.53 -2.38
N THR A 228 -8.11 11.36 -1.46
CA THR A 228 -9.45 11.26 -0.87
C THR A 228 -10.33 12.30 -1.55
N LEU A 229 -11.49 11.88 -2.06
CA LEU A 229 -12.49 12.81 -2.61
C LEU A 229 -13.47 13.24 -1.51
N LYS A 230 -14.01 14.45 -1.64
CA LYS A 230 -15.11 14.92 -0.79
C LYS A 230 -16.34 14.04 -0.97
N ASP A 231 -17.07 13.80 0.11
CA ASP A 231 -18.31 13.02 0.11
C ASP A 231 -19.29 13.45 -1.01
N GLY A 232 -19.77 12.46 -1.76
CA GLY A 232 -20.73 12.66 -2.85
C GLY A 232 -20.12 13.16 -4.17
N THR A 233 -18.79 13.26 -4.26
CA THR A 233 -18.09 13.50 -5.54
C THR A 233 -18.15 12.24 -6.41
N ASP A 234 -18.64 12.37 -7.64
CA ASP A 234 -18.53 11.31 -8.62
C ASP A 234 -17.11 11.33 -9.26
N PRO A 235 -16.29 10.28 -9.08
CA PRO A 235 -14.97 10.23 -9.69
C PRO A 235 -15.00 10.26 -11.22
N GLU A 236 -16.08 9.77 -11.86
CA GLU A 236 -16.19 9.81 -13.33
C GLU A 236 -16.29 11.26 -13.84
N GLU A 237 -16.97 12.14 -13.11
CA GLU A 237 -17.09 13.58 -13.43
C GLU A 237 -15.76 14.34 -13.33
N LEU A 238 -14.75 13.80 -12.62
CA LEU A 238 -13.43 14.43 -12.52
C LEU A 238 -12.55 14.17 -13.74
N THR A 239 -12.87 13.16 -14.56
CA THR A 239 -12.04 12.74 -15.71
C THR A 239 -11.78 13.90 -16.67
N ASP A 240 -12.83 14.66 -17.01
CA ASP A 240 -12.71 15.81 -17.91
C ASP A 240 -11.87 16.94 -17.29
N LYS A 241 -11.98 17.17 -15.99
CA LYS A 241 -11.18 18.17 -15.27
C LYS A 241 -9.70 17.78 -15.23
N PHE A 242 -9.39 16.50 -15.04
CA PHE A 242 -8.02 16.00 -15.13
C PHE A 242 -7.43 16.20 -16.53
N ALA A 243 -8.20 15.96 -17.58
CA ALA A 243 -7.74 16.19 -18.95
C ALA A 243 -7.42 17.67 -19.21
N ASP A 244 -8.29 18.58 -18.79
CA ASP A 244 -8.07 20.03 -18.93
C ASP A 244 -6.89 20.53 -18.08
N MET A 245 -6.75 20.02 -16.85
CA MET A 245 -5.60 20.28 -15.99
C MET A 245 -4.29 19.84 -16.66
N MET A 246 -4.26 18.65 -17.27
CA MET A 246 -3.07 18.14 -17.95
C MET A 246 -2.70 18.97 -19.19
N ARG A 247 -3.69 19.39 -20.01
CA ARG A 247 -3.44 20.29 -21.14
C ARG A 247 -2.80 21.60 -20.68
N ALA A 248 -3.39 22.23 -19.65
CA ALA A 248 -2.85 23.46 -19.08
C ALA A 248 -1.42 23.28 -18.52
N ALA A 249 -1.15 22.15 -17.86
CA ALA A 249 0.15 21.86 -17.28
C ALA A 249 1.24 21.56 -18.32
N LEU A 250 0.86 20.95 -19.46
CA LEU A 250 1.76 20.64 -20.57
C LEU A 250 1.88 21.78 -21.60
N GLY A 251 1.04 22.81 -21.48
CA GLY A 251 1.06 23.99 -22.35
C GLY A 251 0.36 23.77 -23.70
N GLU A 252 -0.65 22.89 -23.74
CA GLU A 252 -1.52 22.63 -24.90
C GLU A 252 -2.78 23.51 -24.91
#